data_AF-A0A0A9CGF9-F1
#
_entry.id   AF-A0A0A9CGF9-F1
#
_cell.length_a   1.000
_cell.length_b   1.000
_cell.length_c   1.000
_cell.angle_alpha   90.00
_cell.angle_beta   90.00
_cell.angle_gamma   90.00
#
_symmetry.space_group_name_H-M   'P 1'
#
loop_
_entity.id
_entity.type
_entity.pdbx_description
1 polymer ?
#
loop_
_entity_poly.entity_id
_entity_poly.type
_entity_poly.pdbx_seq_one_letter_code
_entity_poly.pdbx_strand_id
1 'polypeptide(L)'
;MQHEPKWIVRCSQKRQKTSPTESLGLSTPRSNESRADGEAEGVITEAANARPDGKKKEKEWQQRGKNSVPQSDNLYTEALDNRCAKKKELDVEKEIKKKERNDERLALEKKRLELEKKRFELEMKMLELEKKDLELSQRIYDDRAMNMDISSMSERQQQFYMILKDEIIRRRFG
;
A
#
# COMPACT_ATOMS: atom_id res chain seq x y z
N MET A 1 -17.69 -7.93 -30.74
CA MET A 1 -17.83 -8.89 -29.61
C MET A 1 -17.50 -8.14 -28.32
N GLN A 2 -18.22 -8.39 -27.23
CA GLN A 2 -18.00 -7.73 -25.93
C GLN A 2 -17.09 -8.58 -25.03
N HIS A 3 -16.15 -7.95 -24.32
CA HIS A 3 -15.43 -8.56 -23.20
C HIS A 3 -15.01 -7.50 -22.17
N GLU A 4 -15.88 -7.25 -21.19
CA GLU A 4 -15.61 -6.34 -20.07
C GLU A 4 -14.83 -7.05 -18.93
N PRO A 5 -13.98 -6.34 -18.17
CA PRO A 5 -13.26 -6.92 -17.03
C PRO A 5 -14.17 -7.31 -15.85
N LYS A 6 -14.24 -8.60 -15.53
CA LYS A 6 -15.09 -9.14 -14.47
C LYS A 6 -14.48 -9.03 -13.05
N TRP A 7 -14.30 -7.82 -12.52
CA TRP A 7 -14.23 -7.60 -11.06
C TRP A 7 -14.45 -6.14 -10.65
N ILE A 8 -15.60 -5.85 -10.01
CA ILE A 8 -15.80 -4.65 -9.19
C ILE A 8 -16.26 -5.12 -7.81
N VAL A 9 -15.33 -5.19 -6.85
CA VAL A 9 -15.64 -5.53 -5.46
C VAL A 9 -16.19 -4.31 -4.74
N ARG A 10 -17.50 -4.04 -4.90
CA ARG A 10 -18.21 -2.97 -4.18
C ARG A 10 -18.72 -3.48 -2.82
N CYS A 11 -17.83 -3.53 -1.82
CA CYS A 11 -18.18 -3.94 -0.46
C CYS A 11 -18.17 -2.77 0.54
N SER A 12 -19.34 -2.16 0.75
CA SER A 12 -19.84 -1.69 2.06
C SER A 12 -21.11 -0.85 1.88
N GLN A 13 -22.27 -1.43 2.16
CA GLN A 13 -23.49 -0.67 2.48
C GLN A 13 -23.96 -1.02 3.90
N LYS A 14 -24.52 -0.01 4.57
CA LYS A 14 -24.74 0.03 6.02
C LYS A 14 -25.88 -0.91 6.43
N ARG A 15 -25.68 -1.67 7.52
CA ARG A 15 -26.61 -2.71 8.00
C ARG A 15 -28.03 -2.16 8.23
N GLN A 16 -29.04 -2.88 7.75
CA GLN A 16 -30.42 -2.81 8.23
C GLN A 16 -30.83 -4.19 8.77
N LYS A 17 -31.86 -4.24 9.64
CA LYS A 17 -32.22 -5.41 10.44
C LYS A 17 -33.69 -5.76 10.25
N THR A 18 -33.98 -7.02 9.89
CA THR A 18 -35.33 -7.60 9.79
C THR A 18 -35.34 -9.07 10.25
N SER A 19 -36.55 -9.56 10.57
CA SER A 19 -36.94 -10.89 11.09
C SER A 19 -38.46 -11.05 10.82
N PRO A 20 -39.15 -12.21 11.04
CA PRO A 20 -38.75 -13.52 11.56
C PRO A 20 -38.68 -14.59 10.42
N THR A 21 -39.16 -15.85 10.40
CA THR A 21 -40.01 -16.72 11.29
C THR A 21 -39.80 -18.22 10.97
N GLU A 22 -40.21 -19.11 11.89
CA GLU A 22 -40.58 -20.54 11.71
C GLU A 22 -39.52 -21.56 11.21
N SER A 23 -39.63 -22.88 11.44
CA SER A 23 -40.04 -23.64 12.66
C SER A 23 -39.60 -25.14 12.58
N LEU A 24 -39.52 -25.82 13.75
CA LEU A 24 -39.46 -27.29 13.98
C LEU A 24 -38.26 -28.15 13.49
N GLY A 25 -38.06 -29.33 14.15
CA GLY A 25 -37.14 -30.41 13.75
C GLY A 25 -36.02 -30.77 14.75
N LEU A 26 -36.26 -31.23 15.99
CA LEU A 26 -36.51 -32.64 16.37
C LEU A 26 -35.48 -33.69 15.86
N SER A 27 -34.45 -34.03 16.66
CA SER A 27 -34.16 -35.40 17.17
C SER A 27 -32.72 -35.61 17.70
N THR A 28 -32.60 -35.88 19.00
CA THR A 28 -31.58 -36.77 19.64
C THR A 28 -32.04 -38.24 19.50
N PRO A 29 -31.33 -39.31 19.96
CA PRO A 29 -30.07 -39.38 20.74
C PRO A 29 -29.02 -40.39 20.18
N ARG A 30 -27.97 -40.73 20.96
CA ARG A 30 -27.76 -42.08 21.55
C ARG A 30 -26.31 -42.36 22.02
N SER A 31 -26.16 -42.88 23.26
CA SER A 31 -25.09 -43.75 23.83
C SER A 31 -23.58 -43.39 23.67
N ASN A 32 -22.71 -43.67 24.66
CA ASN A 32 -22.92 -43.90 26.09
C ASN A 32 -21.67 -43.57 26.93
N GLU A 33 -21.87 -43.57 28.24
CA GLU A 33 -20.94 -43.85 29.35
C GLU A 33 -19.99 -45.05 29.10
N SER A 34 -18.86 -45.21 29.81
CA SER A 34 -18.07 -44.30 30.66
C SER A 34 -16.74 -44.96 31.08
N ARG A 35 -15.90 -44.19 31.79
CA ARG A 35 -14.91 -44.60 32.81
C ARG A 35 -13.80 -45.61 32.47
N ALA A 36 -12.56 -45.18 32.75
CA ALA A 36 -11.53 -46.04 33.32
C ALA A 36 -11.68 -46.09 34.86
N ASP A 37 -11.01 -47.08 35.48
CA ASP A 37 -10.86 -47.45 36.91
C ASP A 37 -10.97 -49.00 36.91
N GLY A 38 -10.13 -49.84 37.52
CA GLY A 38 -8.90 -49.70 38.31
C GLY A 38 -8.68 -51.01 39.08
N GLU A 39 -7.64 -51.80 38.78
CA GLU A 39 -7.49 -53.17 39.31
C GLU A 39 -7.00 -53.23 40.78
N ALA A 40 -7.43 -54.26 41.52
CA ALA A 40 -6.90 -54.58 42.85
C ALA A 40 -7.02 -56.07 43.23
N GLU A 41 -5.87 -56.66 43.61
CA GLU A 41 -5.64 -57.83 44.49
C GLU A 41 -6.19 -59.23 44.14
N GLY A 42 -5.33 -60.26 44.24
CA GLY A 42 -5.63 -61.61 43.72
C GLY A 42 -4.71 -62.81 44.06
N VAL A 43 -3.85 -62.73 45.09
CA VAL A 43 -3.18 -63.88 45.76
C VAL A 43 -2.00 -64.63 45.07
N ILE A 44 -0.79 -64.36 45.59
CA ILE A 44 0.32 -65.26 45.99
C ILE A 44 0.66 -66.55 45.18
N THR A 45 1.89 -66.62 44.63
CA THR A 45 2.98 -67.64 44.82
C THR A 45 4.09 -67.45 43.75
N GLU A 46 5.39 -67.70 43.94
CA GLU A 46 6.25 -67.94 45.12
C GLU A 46 7.74 -67.66 44.77
N ALA A 47 8.67 -68.00 45.67
CA ALA A 47 10.11 -68.26 45.43
C ALA A 47 11.09 -67.13 45.02
N ALA A 48 11.95 -66.78 45.98
CA ALA A 48 13.41 -66.53 45.86
C ALA A 48 13.99 -65.62 44.75
N ASN A 49 14.72 -64.57 45.18
CA ASN A 49 16.19 -64.60 45.29
C ASN A 49 16.73 -63.24 45.77
N ALA A 50 17.53 -63.22 46.85
CA ALA A 50 18.19 -62.01 47.33
C ALA A 50 19.36 -61.61 46.41
N ARG A 51 19.54 -60.30 46.17
CA ARG A 51 20.63 -59.77 45.33
C ARG A 51 21.77 -59.22 46.21
N PRO A 52 23.05 -59.48 45.91
CA PRO A 52 24.18 -58.89 46.64
C PRO A 52 24.35 -57.40 46.29
N ASP A 53 24.81 -56.60 47.25
CA ASP A 53 24.98 -55.15 47.08
C ASP A 53 26.33 -54.78 46.42
N GLY A 54 26.32 -53.80 45.52
CA GLY A 54 27.16 -53.80 44.31
C GLY A 54 27.71 -52.44 43.83
N LYS A 55 28.17 -51.58 44.76
CA LYS A 55 29.09 -50.43 44.57
C LYS A 55 29.17 -49.76 43.17
N LYS A 56 28.26 -48.81 42.96
CA LYS A 56 28.41 -47.56 42.16
C LYS A 56 29.86 -47.07 41.97
N LYS A 57 30.31 -46.85 40.71
CA LYS A 57 31.26 -45.77 40.27
C LYS A 57 31.51 -45.66 38.75
N GLU A 58 31.40 -46.72 37.96
CA GLU A 58 31.88 -46.72 36.55
C GLU A 58 31.03 -45.89 35.55
N LYS A 59 29.72 -45.75 35.81
CA LYS A 59 28.73 -45.23 34.84
C LYS A 59 28.94 -43.76 34.39
N GLU A 60 29.77 -43.01 35.11
CA GLU A 60 30.05 -41.57 34.89
C GLU A 60 30.94 -41.34 33.66
N TRP A 61 32.01 -42.13 33.49
CA TRP A 61 32.94 -42.02 32.35
C TRP A 61 32.25 -42.28 31.01
N GLN A 62 31.30 -43.22 30.99
CA GLN A 62 30.53 -43.55 29.80
C GLN A 62 29.58 -42.44 29.33
N GLN A 63 29.26 -41.44 30.14
CA GLN A 63 28.41 -40.32 29.70
C GLN A 63 29.21 -39.24 28.96
N ARG A 64 30.48 -39.01 29.34
CA ARG A 64 31.28 -37.91 28.78
C ARG A 64 31.79 -38.14 27.34
N GLY A 65 31.74 -39.38 26.85
CA GLY A 65 32.15 -39.76 25.49
C GLY A 65 31.01 -39.91 24.47
N LYS A 66 29.74 -39.81 24.87
CA LYS A 66 28.57 -40.12 24.01
C LYS A 66 28.00 -38.90 23.28
N ASN A 67 28.77 -37.81 23.17
CA ASN A 67 28.38 -36.57 22.51
C ASN A 67 28.76 -36.54 21.00
N SER A 68 29.12 -37.69 20.42
CA SER A 68 29.19 -37.84 18.96
C SER A 68 27.76 -37.89 18.42
N VAL A 69 27.23 -36.74 18.01
CA VAL A 69 25.96 -36.66 17.28
C VAL A 69 26.03 -37.64 16.10
N PRO A 70 25.03 -38.52 15.90
CA PRO A 70 25.06 -39.46 14.79
C PRO A 70 25.26 -38.74 13.45
N GLN A 71 26.13 -39.26 12.60
CA GLN A 71 26.44 -38.65 11.31
C GLN A 71 25.19 -38.49 10.42
N SER A 72 24.20 -39.39 10.58
CA SER A 72 22.85 -39.32 10.01
C SER A 72 22.07 -38.06 10.39
N ASP A 73 22.21 -37.62 11.63
CA ASP A 73 21.34 -36.60 12.21
C ASP A 73 21.80 -35.21 11.75
N ASN A 74 23.13 -35.04 11.65
CA ASN A 74 23.76 -33.88 11.01
C ASN A 74 23.41 -33.79 9.51
N LEU A 75 23.38 -34.92 8.79
CA LEU A 75 22.94 -34.95 7.38
C LEU A 75 21.46 -34.57 7.22
N TYR A 76 20.60 -34.97 8.17
CA TYR A 76 19.18 -34.61 8.14
C TYR A 76 18.94 -33.14 8.45
N THR A 77 19.61 -32.56 9.46
CA THR A 77 19.52 -31.12 9.74
C THR A 77 20.10 -30.28 8.60
N GLU A 78 21.27 -30.66 8.07
CA GLU A 78 21.89 -30.00 6.91
C GLU A 78 20.95 -30.02 5.69
N ALA A 79 20.24 -31.12 5.42
CA ALA A 79 19.27 -31.18 4.33
C ALA A 79 18.06 -30.24 4.53
N LEU A 80 17.59 -30.10 5.78
CA LEU A 80 16.51 -29.17 6.13
C LEU A 80 16.96 -27.70 6.02
N ASP A 81 18.17 -27.39 6.47
CA ASP A 81 18.74 -26.04 6.41
C ASP A 81 19.09 -25.62 4.97
N ASN A 82 19.64 -26.53 4.16
CA ASN A 82 19.82 -26.30 2.72
C ASN A 82 18.49 -26.03 1.99
N ARG A 83 17.41 -26.72 2.37
CA ARG A 83 16.06 -26.45 1.84
C ARG A 83 15.53 -25.09 2.32
N CYS A 84 15.86 -24.69 3.54
CA CYS A 84 15.50 -23.38 4.11
C CYS A 84 16.27 -22.24 3.43
N ALA A 85 17.57 -22.41 3.18
CA ALA A 85 18.43 -21.47 2.46
C ALA A 85 17.92 -21.24 1.03
N LYS A 86 17.72 -22.31 0.25
CA LYS A 86 17.20 -22.24 -1.13
C LYS A 86 15.83 -21.55 -1.23
N LYS A 87 14.97 -21.69 -0.22
CA LYS A 87 13.72 -20.92 -0.14
C LYS A 87 14.00 -19.42 0.07
N LYS A 88 14.85 -19.06 1.03
CA LYS A 88 15.22 -17.67 1.33
C LYS A 88 15.85 -16.99 0.11
N GLU A 89 16.77 -17.67 -0.59
CA GLU A 89 17.40 -17.19 -1.82
C GLU A 89 16.35 -16.88 -2.91
N LEU A 90 15.45 -17.83 -3.18
CA LEU A 90 14.36 -17.63 -4.15
C LEU A 90 13.39 -16.52 -3.75
N ASP A 91 13.16 -16.29 -2.45
CA ASP A 91 12.31 -15.21 -1.97
C ASP A 91 13.03 -13.84 -2.05
N VAL A 92 14.33 -13.77 -1.78
CA VAL A 92 15.17 -12.58 -1.99
C VAL A 92 15.21 -12.18 -3.47
N GLU A 93 15.46 -13.13 -4.38
CA GLU A 93 15.47 -12.91 -5.83
C GLU A 93 14.13 -12.33 -6.33
N LYS A 94 13.00 -12.83 -5.81
CA LYS A 94 11.67 -12.27 -6.11
C LYS A 94 11.52 -10.82 -5.62
N GLU A 95 12.05 -10.47 -4.46
CA GLU A 95 11.99 -9.11 -3.93
C GLU A 95 12.92 -8.15 -4.67
N ILE A 96 14.14 -8.57 -5.05
CA ILE A 96 15.03 -7.80 -5.94
C ILE A 96 14.29 -7.49 -7.25
N LYS A 97 13.78 -8.53 -7.91
CA LYS A 97 13.03 -8.40 -9.17
C LYS A 97 11.71 -7.65 -9.04
N LYS A 98 11.14 -7.50 -7.83
CA LYS A 98 10.00 -6.60 -7.56
C LYS A 98 10.47 -5.16 -7.40
N LYS A 99 11.55 -4.94 -6.64
CA LYS A 99 12.13 -3.64 -6.38
C LYS A 99 12.56 -2.95 -7.67
N GLU A 100 13.29 -3.64 -8.55
CA GLU A 100 13.73 -3.13 -9.86
C GLU A 100 12.56 -2.54 -10.66
N ARG A 101 11.50 -3.32 -10.88
CA ARG A 101 10.28 -2.88 -11.59
C ARG A 101 9.51 -1.75 -10.90
N ASN A 102 9.69 -1.57 -9.60
CA ASN A 102 9.11 -0.45 -8.85
C ASN A 102 9.99 0.80 -8.97
N ASP A 103 11.32 0.66 -8.90
CA ASP A 103 12.29 1.73 -9.06
C ASP A 103 12.28 2.29 -10.50
N GLU A 104 12.17 1.43 -11.51
CA GLU A 104 11.92 1.79 -12.91
C GLU A 104 10.64 2.64 -13.06
N ARG A 105 9.52 2.15 -12.50
CA ARG A 105 8.23 2.87 -12.53
C ARG A 105 8.31 4.21 -11.83
N LEU A 106 8.99 4.27 -10.68
CA LEU A 106 9.22 5.50 -9.92
C LEU A 106 10.11 6.49 -10.69
N ALA A 107 11.12 6.01 -11.41
CA ALA A 107 11.98 6.84 -12.26
C ALA A 107 11.22 7.41 -13.46
N LEU A 108 10.31 6.64 -14.08
CA LEU A 108 9.44 7.12 -15.15
C LEU A 108 8.45 8.17 -14.65
N GLU A 109 7.76 7.93 -13.53
CA GLU A 109 6.79 8.89 -12.99
C GLU A 109 7.46 10.18 -12.49
N LYS A 110 8.67 10.09 -11.91
CA LYS A 110 9.50 11.27 -11.59
C LYS A 110 9.80 12.12 -12.84
N LYS A 111 10.25 11.48 -13.94
CA LYS A 111 10.53 12.17 -15.21
C LYS A 111 9.27 12.82 -15.78
N ARG A 112 8.13 12.12 -15.75
CA ARG A 112 6.82 12.64 -16.18
C ARG A 112 6.41 13.87 -15.38
N LEU A 113 6.46 13.79 -14.05
CA LEU A 113 6.11 14.91 -13.15
C LEU A 113 7.04 16.12 -13.33
N GLU A 114 8.32 15.91 -13.64
CA GLU A 114 9.24 17.02 -13.93
C GLU A 114 8.97 17.69 -15.29
N LEU A 115 8.60 16.91 -16.31
CA LEU A 115 8.13 17.45 -17.59
C LEU A 115 6.82 18.23 -17.45
N GLU A 116 5.88 17.71 -16.64
CA GLU A 116 4.60 18.35 -16.34
C GLU A 116 4.79 19.69 -15.60
N LYS A 117 5.69 19.73 -14.61
CA LYS A 117 6.10 20.98 -13.93
C LYS A 117 6.69 22.00 -14.90
N LYS A 118 7.61 21.58 -15.78
CA LYS A 118 8.22 22.48 -16.79
C LYS A 118 7.20 22.98 -17.82
N ARG A 119 6.24 22.14 -18.23
CA ARG A 119 5.11 22.55 -19.06
C ARG A 119 4.28 23.64 -18.36
N PHE A 120 3.90 23.41 -17.10
CA PHE A 120 3.12 24.39 -16.33
C PHE A 120 3.88 25.71 -16.10
N GLU A 121 5.19 25.65 -15.83
CA GLU A 121 6.03 26.84 -15.68
C GLU A 121 6.10 27.67 -16.98
N LEU A 122 6.18 27.02 -18.14
CA LEU A 122 6.13 27.69 -19.45
C LEU A 122 4.73 28.27 -19.75
N GLU A 123 3.67 27.52 -19.45
CA GLU A 123 2.27 27.94 -19.62
C GLU A 123 1.94 29.17 -18.77
N MET A 124 2.40 29.21 -17.52
CA MET A 124 2.30 30.40 -16.64
C MET A 124 3.08 31.60 -17.19
N LYS A 125 4.30 31.40 -17.70
CA LYS A 125 5.10 32.49 -18.30
C LYS A 125 4.49 33.03 -19.58
N MET A 126 3.90 32.17 -20.42
CA MET A 126 3.17 32.60 -21.61
C MET A 126 1.95 33.46 -21.25
N LEU A 127 1.15 33.03 -20.27
CA LEU A 127 0.00 33.80 -19.80
C LEU A 127 0.41 35.14 -19.15
N GLU A 128 1.56 35.19 -18.46
CA GLU A 128 2.10 36.43 -17.90
C GLU A 128 2.58 37.40 -18.99
N LEU A 129 3.17 36.90 -20.08
CA LEU A 129 3.56 37.71 -21.25
C LEU A 129 2.34 38.19 -22.03
N GLU A 130 1.38 37.32 -22.34
CA GLU A 130 0.12 37.68 -23.01
C GLU A 130 -0.63 38.78 -22.25
N LYS A 131 -0.69 38.70 -20.91
CA LYS A 131 -1.26 39.76 -20.07
C LYS A 131 -0.51 41.09 -20.21
N LYS A 132 0.83 41.07 -20.26
CA LYS A 132 1.66 42.29 -20.42
C LYS A 132 1.50 42.91 -21.81
N ASP A 133 1.44 42.08 -22.85
CA ASP A 133 1.22 42.52 -24.23
C ASP A 133 -0.18 43.12 -24.41
N LEU A 134 -1.19 42.55 -23.75
CA LEU A 134 -2.55 43.12 -23.71
C LEU A 134 -2.59 44.46 -22.95
N GLU A 135 -1.92 44.55 -21.79
CA GLU A 135 -1.83 45.81 -21.03
C GLU A 135 -1.08 46.90 -21.81
N LEU A 136 0.02 46.54 -22.47
CA LEU A 136 0.81 47.46 -23.31
C LEU A 136 0.02 47.90 -24.55
N SER A 137 -0.73 46.99 -25.18
CA SER A 137 -1.64 47.31 -26.29
C SER A 137 -2.76 48.27 -25.85
N GLN A 138 -3.37 48.04 -24.69
CA GLN A 138 -4.36 48.94 -24.11
C GLN A 138 -3.75 50.31 -23.76
N ARG A 139 -2.52 50.34 -23.21
CA ARG A 139 -1.79 51.59 -22.94
C ARG A 139 -1.57 52.40 -24.21
N ILE A 140 -1.13 51.77 -25.30
CA ILE A 140 -0.93 52.43 -26.61
C ILE A 140 -2.24 52.95 -27.19
N TYR A 141 -3.34 52.19 -27.10
CA TYR A 141 -4.67 52.64 -27.53
C TYR A 141 -5.14 53.86 -26.73
N ASP A 142 -5.06 53.77 -25.40
CA ASP A 142 -5.43 54.82 -24.47
C ASP A 142 -4.61 56.09 -24.69
N ASP A 143 -3.28 55.98 -24.86
CA ASP A 143 -2.39 57.11 -25.11
C ASP A 143 -2.71 57.78 -26.45
N ARG A 144 -3.04 56.99 -27.49
CA ARG A 144 -3.51 57.52 -28.79
C ARG A 144 -4.85 58.24 -28.66
N ALA A 145 -5.77 57.76 -27.84
CA ALA A 145 -7.05 58.40 -27.59
C ALA A 145 -6.88 59.70 -26.75
N MET A 146 -6.06 59.67 -25.70
CA MET A 146 -5.73 60.83 -24.86
C MET A 146 -5.07 61.94 -25.66
N ASN A 147 -4.09 61.62 -26.50
CA ASN A 147 -3.35 62.57 -27.33
C ASN A 147 -4.06 62.98 -28.63
N MET A 148 -5.28 62.48 -28.88
CA MET A 148 -6.09 62.90 -30.04
C MET A 148 -6.49 64.37 -29.90
N ASP A 149 -6.11 65.22 -30.87
CA ASP A 149 -6.73 66.54 -31.03
C ASP A 149 -8.19 66.38 -31.47
N ILE A 150 -9.06 67.14 -30.82
CA ILE A 150 -10.50 67.15 -31.08
C ILE A 150 -10.99 68.53 -31.55
N SER A 151 -10.12 69.55 -31.57
CA SER A 151 -10.46 70.94 -31.89
C SER A 151 -10.97 71.10 -33.33
N SER A 152 -10.54 70.20 -34.22
CA SER A 152 -10.94 70.11 -35.63
C SER A 152 -12.11 69.14 -35.89
N MET A 153 -12.64 68.46 -34.86
CA MET A 153 -13.70 67.46 -34.97
C MET A 153 -15.10 68.05 -34.78
N SER A 154 -16.14 67.36 -35.25
CA SER A 154 -17.54 67.77 -34.97
C SER A 154 -17.90 67.61 -33.49
N GLU A 155 -18.87 68.40 -32.99
CA GLU A 155 -19.28 68.41 -31.58
C GLU A 155 -19.61 67.00 -31.03
N ARG A 156 -20.34 66.17 -31.80
CA ARG A 156 -20.63 64.78 -31.41
C ARG A 156 -19.37 63.93 -31.25
N GLN A 157 -18.34 64.15 -32.09
CA GLN A 157 -17.06 63.46 -31.98
C GLN A 157 -16.23 63.99 -30.80
N GLN A 158 -16.28 65.31 -30.55
CA GLN A 158 -15.67 65.92 -29.37
C GLN A 158 -16.24 65.33 -28.08
N GLN A 159 -17.57 65.30 -27.94
CA GLN A 159 -18.27 64.70 -26.80
C GLN A 159 -17.89 63.22 -26.60
N PHE A 160 -17.86 62.42 -27.68
CA PHE A 160 -17.42 61.02 -27.63
C PHE A 160 -15.98 60.88 -27.10
N TYR A 161 -15.03 61.66 -27.63
CA TYR A 161 -13.65 61.60 -27.20
C TYR A 161 -13.44 62.14 -25.78
N MET A 162 -14.22 63.12 -25.31
CA MET A 162 -14.15 63.57 -23.91
C MET A 162 -14.57 62.45 -22.96
N ILE A 163 -15.71 61.80 -23.21
CA ILE A 163 -16.18 60.65 -22.40
C ILE A 163 -15.15 59.50 -22.41
N LEU A 164 -14.53 59.23 -23.56
CA LEU A 164 -13.48 58.21 -23.69
C LEU A 164 -12.22 58.57 -22.88
N LYS A 165 -11.77 59.83 -22.91
CA LYS A 165 -10.65 60.31 -22.08
C LYS A 165 -10.98 60.22 -20.59
N ASP A 166 -12.20 60.57 -20.17
CA ASP A 166 -12.65 60.43 -18.79
C ASP A 166 -12.77 58.97 -18.33
N GLU A 167 -13.09 58.03 -19.22
CA GLU A 167 -13.01 56.60 -18.93
C GLU A 167 -11.57 56.13 -18.76
N ILE A 168 -10.66 56.54 -19.67
CA ILE A 168 -9.23 56.22 -19.59
C ILE A 168 -8.60 56.76 -18.31
N ILE A 169 -8.94 58.00 -17.91
CA ILE A 169 -8.49 58.60 -16.64
C ILE A 169 -8.96 57.76 -15.45
N ARG A 170 -10.26 57.42 -15.38
CA ARG A 170 -10.81 56.56 -14.31
C ARG A 170 -10.18 55.17 -14.28
N ARG A 171 -9.87 54.59 -15.45
CA ARG A 171 -9.25 53.24 -15.55
C ARG A 171 -7.77 53.22 -15.14
N ARG A 172 -7.08 54.36 -15.19
CA ARG A 172 -5.64 54.50 -14.92
C ARG A 172 -5.29 55.14 -13.58
N PHE A 173 -6.18 56.00 -13.05
CA PHE A 173 -5.92 56.87 -11.90
C PHE A 173 -7.08 56.94 -10.89
N GLY A 174 -8.14 56.13 -11.07
CA GLY A 174 -9.27 55.99 -10.14
C GLY A 174 -9.20 54.72 -9.29
#